data_AF-R9PIG1-F1
#
_entry.id   AF-R9PIG1-F1
#
_cell.length_a   1.000
_cell.length_b   1.000
_cell.length_c   1.000
_cell.angle_alpha   90.00
_cell.angle_beta   90.00
_cell.angle_gamma   90.00
#
_symmetry.space_group_name_H-M   'P 1'
#
loop_
_entity.id
_entity.type
_entity.pdbx_description
1 polymer ?
#
loop_
_entity_poly.entity_id
_entity_poly.type
_entity_poly.pdbx_seq_one_letter_code
_entity_poly.pdbx_strand_id
1 'polypeptide(L)'
;MWLERELNKDRQFISSLLVRLNNLSGLAELHIDSDEFRFVANLDEVSIEVSQDDASDNPALLQDALSLDAAHSACGYDDFLELLNSIETY
;
A
#
# COMPACT_ATOMS: atom_id res chain seq x y z
N MET A 1 -6.50 -6.68 4.34
CA MET A 1 -5.85 -5.39 4.00
C MET A 1 -5.11 -5.50 2.64
N TRP A 2 -4.91 -4.39 1.91
CA TRP A 2 -4.22 -4.39 0.59
C TRP A 2 -2.85 -5.05 0.62
N LEU A 3 -2.04 -4.70 1.63
CA LEU A 3 -0.69 -5.24 1.80
C LEU A 3 -0.69 -6.78 1.87
N GLU A 4 -1.67 -7.38 2.55
CA GLU A 4 -1.83 -8.83 2.64
C GLU A 4 -2.16 -9.45 1.28
N ARG A 5 -2.93 -8.77 0.42
CA ARG A 5 -3.25 -9.28 -0.92
C ARG A 5 -2.02 -9.23 -1.82
N GLU A 6 -1.27 -8.13 -1.80
CA GLU A 6 -0.03 -8.04 -2.60
C GLU A 6 1.03 -9.02 -2.10
N LEU A 7 1.15 -9.21 -0.79
CA LEU A 7 1.97 -10.27 -0.18
C LEU A 7 1.60 -11.68 -0.66
N ASN A 8 0.30 -11.96 -0.79
CA ASN A 8 -0.18 -13.26 -1.28
C ASN A 8 0.04 -13.45 -2.79
N LYS A 9 0.10 -12.36 -3.57
CA LYS A 9 0.37 -12.40 -5.01
C LYS A 9 1.85 -12.60 -5.30
N ASP A 10 2.72 -11.85 -4.62
CA ASP A 10 4.16 -11.88 -4.85
C ASP A 10 4.97 -11.72 -3.55
N ARG A 11 5.79 -12.72 -3.24
CA ARG A 11 6.68 -12.67 -2.06
C ARG A 11 7.85 -11.69 -2.23
N GLN A 12 8.23 -11.33 -3.45
CA GLN A 12 9.26 -10.33 -3.71
C GLN A 12 8.74 -8.89 -3.59
N PHE A 13 7.42 -8.74 -3.40
CA PHE A 13 6.78 -7.45 -3.27
C PHE A 13 7.35 -6.63 -2.11
N ILE A 14 7.56 -7.25 -0.94
CA ILE A 14 8.06 -6.55 0.26
C ILE A 14 9.47 -6.00 0.04
N SER A 15 10.40 -6.81 -0.45
CA SER A 15 11.75 -6.36 -0.75
C SER A 15 11.75 -5.23 -1.77
N SER A 16 10.89 -5.32 -2.80
CA SER A 16 10.75 -4.27 -3.81
C SER A 16 10.15 -2.98 -3.23
N LEU A 17 9.17 -3.09 -2.34
CA LEU A 17 8.53 -1.98 -1.66
C LEU A 17 9.50 -1.27 -0.71
N LEU A 18 10.25 -2.02 0.09
CA LEU A 18 11.29 -1.50 0.99
C LEU A 18 12.36 -0.73 0.22
N VAL A 19 12.81 -1.23 -0.94
CA VAL A 19 13.77 -0.48 -1.78
C VAL A 19 13.16 0.83 -2.27
N ARG A 20 11.89 0.83 -2.70
CA ARG A 20 11.21 2.06 -3.16
C ARG A 20 11.02 3.08 -2.04
N LEU A 21 10.63 2.63 -0.84
CA LEU A 21 10.47 3.51 0.33
C LEU A 21 11.82 4.07 0.79
N ASN A 22 12.89 3.26 0.85
CA ASN A 22 14.22 3.79 1.19
C ASN A 22 14.73 4.84 0.18
N ASN A 23 14.35 4.70 -1.10
CA ASN A 23 14.64 5.69 -2.14
C ASN A 23 13.72 6.92 -2.09
N LEU A 24 12.69 6.94 -1.23
CA LEU A 24 11.82 8.09 -1.01
C LEU A 24 12.53 9.28 -0.40
N SER A 25 13.71 9.07 0.17
CA SER A 25 14.57 10.13 0.72
C SER A 25 14.86 11.29 -0.26
N GLY A 26 14.64 11.11 -1.57
CA GLY A 26 14.70 12.16 -2.59
C GLY A 26 13.36 12.63 -3.20
N LEU A 27 12.22 12.08 -2.77
CA LEU A 27 10.89 12.35 -3.31
C LEU A 27 9.98 12.91 -2.20
N ALA A 28 9.05 13.80 -2.56
CA ALA A 28 8.07 14.30 -1.59
C ALA A 28 7.04 13.21 -1.20
N GLU A 29 6.74 12.29 -2.11
CA GLU A 29 5.71 11.27 -1.96
C GLU A 29 5.93 10.10 -2.94
N LEU A 30 5.51 8.89 -2.56
CA LEU A 30 5.47 7.67 -3.35
C LEU A 30 4.02 7.35 -3.65
N HIS A 31 3.70 7.11 -4.92
CA HIS A 31 2.43 6.54 -5.32
C HIS A 31 2.66 5.17 -5.93
N ILE A 32 1.92 4.18 -5.44
CA ILE A 32 1.86 2.85 -6.03
C ILE A 32 0.39 2.51 -6.26
N ASP A 33 -0.02 2.56 -7.52
CA ASP A 33 -1.38 2.22 -7.92
C ASP A 33 -1.50 0.73 -8.26
N SER A 34 -2.60 0.13 -7.81
CA SER A 34 -3.10 -1.19 -8.17
C SER A 34 -4.54 -1.04 -8.66
N ASP A 35 -5.07 -2.06 -9.34
CA ASP A 35 -6.42 -2.03 -9.94
C ASP A 35 -7.51 -1.71 -8.90
N GLU A 36 -7.28 -2.06 -7.63
CA GLU A 36 -8.28 -1.93 -6.56
C GLU A 36 -7.89 -0.86 -5.51
N PHE A 37 -6.61 -0.55 -5.35
CA PHE A 37 -6.11 0.29 -4.26
C PHE A 37 -4.96 1.18 -4.72
N ARG A 38 -4.84 2.33 -4.08
CA ARG A 38 -3.74 3.28 -4.22
C ARG A 38 -2.97 3.36 -2.91
N PHE A 39 -1.67 3.12 -2.97
CA PHE A 39 -0.77 3.28 -1.84
C PHE A 39 -0.05 4.63 -1.97
N VAL A 40 -0.10 5.42 -0.91
CA VAL A 40 0.52 6.74 -0.82
C VAL A 40 1.45 6.78 0.38
N ALA A 41 2.74 6.99 0.16
CA ALA A 41 3.71 7.13 1.23
C ALA A 41 4.44 8.46 1.15
N ASN A 42 4.45 9.21 2.24
CA ASN A 42 5.33 10.36 2.42
C ASN A 42 6.22 10.12 3.66
N LEU A 43 7.13 11.04 3.95
CA LEU A 43 8.07 10.90 5.08
C LEU A 43 7.38 10.98 6.46
N ASP A 44 6.13 11.43 6.53
CA ASP A 44 5.37 11.53 7.78
C ASP A 44 4.43 10.32 7.96
N GLU A 45 3.70 9.94 6.91
CA GLU A 45 2.60 8.98 6.94
C GLU A 45 2.54 8.11 5.67
N VAL A 46 2.08 6.89 5.85
CA VAL A 46 1.73 5.94 4.80
C VAL A 46 0.24 5.67 4.88
N SER A 47 -0.47 5.90 3.78
CA SER A 47 -1.91 5.67 3.65
C SER A 47 -2.22 4.74 2.48
N ILE A 48 -3.31 4.00 2.64
CA ILE A 48 -3.86 3.13 1.60
C ILE A 48 -5.28 3.60 1.34
N GLU A 49 -5.54 3.93 0.07
CA GLU A 49 -6.82 4.43 -0.42
C GLU A 49 -7.38 3.46 -1.48
N VAL A 50 -8.67 3.55 -1.75
CA VAL A 50 -9.30 2.80 -2.84
C VAL A 50 -9.04 3.55 -4.15
N SER A 51 -8.59 2.85 -5.19
CA SER A 51 -8.35 3.48 -6.50
C SER A 51 -9.70 3.92 -7.10
N GLN A 52 -9.92 5.23 -7.24
CA GLN A 52 -11.18 5.78 -7.77
C GLN A 52 -11.26 5.73 -9.31
N ASP A 53 -10.14 5.53 -9.99
CA ASP A 53 -10.06 5.54 -11.46
C ASP A 53 -10.68 4.26 -12.06
N ASP A 54 -10.36 3.06 -11.54
CA ASP A 54 -10.89 1.77 -12.02
C ASP A 54 -12.20 1.34 -11.33
N ALA A 55 -12.48 1.92 -10.15
CA ALA A 55 -13.74 1.80 -9.42
C ALA A 55 -14.97 2.15 -10.28
N SER A 56 -14.82 3.08 -11.23
CA SER A 56 -15.88 3.50 -12.14
C SER A 56 -16.26 2.43 -13.17
N ASP A 57 -15.32 1.52 -13.50
CA ASP A 57 -15.51 0.48 -14.52
C ASP A 57 -15.95 -0.87 -13.89
N ASN A 58 -15.59 -1.14 -12.63
CA ASN A 58 -15.99 -2.35 -11.91
C ASN A 58 -16.50 -2.09 -10.46
N PRO A 59 -17.82 -1.86 -10.27
CA PRO A 59 -18.40 -1.57 -8.97
C PRO A 59 -18.35 -2.74 -7.96
N ALA A 60 -18.10 -3.97 -8.43
CA ALA A 60 -17.91 -5.13 -7.56
C ALA A 60 -16.57 -5.06 -6.78
N LEU A 61 -15.50 -4.62 -7.45
CA LEU A 61 -14.18 -4.43 -6.85
C LEU A 61 -14.21 -3.33 -5.78
N LEU A 62 -14.97 -2.27 -6.04
CA LEU A 62 -15.26 -1.20 -5.08
C LEU A 62 -15.92 -1.73 -3.80
N GLN A 63 -16.95 -2.57 -3.93
CA GLN A 63 -17.66 -3.10 -2.75
C GLN A 63 -16.78 -4.02 -1.92
N ASP A 64 -15.98 -4.87 -2.57
CA ASP A 64 -15.01 -5.72 -1.87
C ASP A 64 -13.92 -4.88 -1.17
N ALA A 65 -13.38 -3.85 -1.84
CA ALA A 65 -12.37 -2.96 -1.27
C ALA A 65 -12.89 -2.12 -0.09
N LEU A 66 -14.13 -1.59 -0.19
CA LEU A 66 -14.80 -0.83 0.88
C LEU A 66 -15.21 -1.71 2.06
N SER A 67 -15.56 -2.98 1.80
CA SER A 67 -15.90 -3.98 2.84
C SER A 67 -14.70 -4.34 3.72
N LEU A 68 -13.48 -4.15 3.21
CA LEU A 68 -12.23 -4.61 3.83
C LEU A 68 -11.67 -3.69 4.94
N ASP A 69 -12.44 -2.71 5.42
CA ASP A 69 -12.04 -1.67 6.41
C ASP A 69 -10.75 -0.91 6.01
N ALA A 70 -10.32 -1.09 4.76
CA ALA A 70 -9.11 -0.54 4.18
C ALA A 70 -9.32 0.90 3.67
N ALA A 71 -10.53 1.45 3.81
CA ALA A 71 -10.88 2.74 3.25
C ALA A 71 -10.04 3.90 3.81
N HIS A 72 -9.47 3.75 5.01
CA HIS A 72 -8.57 4.75 5.63
C HIS A 72 -7.61 4.09 6.63
N SER A 73 -6.78 3.14 6.17
CA SER A 73 -5.66 2.66 6.99
C SER A 73 -4.46 3.55 6.73
N ALA A 74 -4.12 4.37 7.74
CA ALA A 74 -2.93 5.20 7.73
C ALA A 74 -2.05 4.86 8.95
N CYS A 75 -0.73 4.89 8.74
CA CYS A 75 0.26 4.58 9.76
C CYS A 75 1.50 5.44 9.57
N GLY A 76 2.26 5.67 10.66
CA GLY A 76 3.50 6.43 10.58
C GLY A 76 4.49 5.76 9.64
N TYR A 77 5.24 6.57 8.88
CA TYR A 77 6.20 6.06 7.90
C TYR A 77 7.25 5.11 8.52
N ASP A 78 7.80 5.49 9.67
CA ASP A 78 8.79 4.67 10.39
C ASP A 78 8.20 3.36 10.91
N ASP A 79 7.00 3.40 11.49
CA ASP A 79 6.27 2.22 11.97
C ASP A 79 5.96 1.25 10.83
N PHE A 80 5.59 1.79 9.66
CA PHE A 80 5.32 1.00 8.47
C PHE A 80 6.58 0.33 7.94
N LEU A 81 7.71 1.04 7.91
CA LEU A 81 9.00 0.45 7.55
C LEU A 81 9.40 -0.66 8.51
N GLU A 82 9.21 -0.47 9.82
CA GLU A 82 9.51 -1.51 10.83
C GLU A 82 8.65 -2.75 10.61
N LEU A 83 7.36 -2.57 10.30
CA LEU A 83 6.45 -3.66 9.95
C LEU A 83 6.92 -4.43 8.72
N LEU A 84 7.28 -3.73 7.63
CA LEU A 84 7.75 -4.37 6.40
C LEU A 84 9.06 -5.13 6.59
N ASN A 85 10.02 -4.56 7.34
CA ASN A 85 11.27 -5.25 7.69
C ASN A 85 11.03 -6.49 8.55
N SER A 86 10.05 -6.41 9.46
CA SER A 86 9.64 -7.57 10.27
C SER A 86 9.07 -8.67 9.38
N ILE A 87 8.23 -8.31 8.40
CA ILE A 87 7.66 -9.27 7.44
C ILE A 87 8.75 -9.88 6.54
N GLU A 88 9.75 -9.11 6.10
CA GLU A 88 10.84 -9.63 5.25
C GLU A 88 11.75 -10.62 6.00
N THR A 89 11.92 -10.45 7.31
CA THR A 89 12.84 -11.24 8.13
C THR A 89 12.24 -12.59 8.59
N TYR A 90 10.91 -12.71 8.61
CA TYR A 90 10.16 -13.89 9.09
C TYR A 90 9.68 -14.80 7.96
#